data_AF-B5E897-F1
#
_entry.id   AF-B5E897-F1
#
_cell.length_a   1.000
_cell.length_b   1.000
_cell.length_c   1.000
_cell.angle_alpha   90.00
_cell.angle_beta   90.00
_cell.angle_gamma   90.00
#
_symmetry.space_group_name_H-M   'P 1'
#
loop_
_entity.id
_entity.type
_entity.pdbx_description
1 polymer ?
#
loop_
_entity_poly.entity_id
_entity_poly.type
_entity_poly.pdbx_seq_one_letter_code
_entity_poly.pdbx_strand_id
1 'polypeptide(L)'
;MASFLDFLVKLVGFVANLAEIFAGGIAIYLFFMKRHDIMSIFNWLKNYSFKMTLGELNSKIAKIQDLKAGVKLEHNEIVNIFHDIVGQLQGNPHLCEPCKAITDKITETITTPKQLTEGMKRGLTSELKETLKNLDLDSYDNFTKGER
;
A
#
# COMPACT_ATOMS: atom_id res chain seq x y z
N MET A 1 -62.85 12.09 10.10
CA MET A 1 -61.65 11.31 10.47
C MET A 1 -60.59 11.31 9.36
N ALA A 2 -60.92 11.01 8.10
CA ALA A 2 -59.95 10.99 6.98
C ALA A 2 -59.14 12.31 6.84
N SER A 3 -59.81 13.47 6.88
CA SER A 3 -59.13 14.77 6.75
C SER A 3 -58.11 15.11 7.84
N PHE A 4 -58.25 14.53 9.05
CA PHE A 4 -57.32 14.79 10.15
C PHE A 4 -56.06 13.92 10.02
N LEU A 5 -56.23 12.67 9.56
CA LEU A 5 -55.11 11.78 9.26
C LEU A 5 -54.25 12.32 8.12
N ASP A 6 -54.87 12.83 7.05
CA ASP A 6 -54.15 13.44 5.93
C ASP A 6 -53.33 14.67 6.35
N PHE A 7 -53.86 15.46 7.29
CA PHE A 7 -53.14 16.61 7.86
C PHE A 7 -51.91 16.17 8.67
N LEU A 8 -52.05 15.13 9.52
CA LEU A 8 -50.93 14.60 10.28
C LEU A 8 -49.83 14.01 9.38
N VAL A 9 -50.20 13.27 8.34
CA VAL A 9 -49.23 12.71 7.38
C VAL A 9 -48.45 13.82 6.67
N LYS A 10 -49.12 14.91 6.25
CA LYS A 10 -48.45 16.07 5.63
C LYS A 10 -47.50 16.78 6.60
N LEU A 11 -47.90 16.93 7.86
CA LEU A 11 -47.08 17.57 8.88
C LEU A 11 -45.83 16.74 9.20
N VAL A 12 -45.99 15.42 9.35
CA VAL A 12 -44.85 14.50 9.54
C VAL A 12 -43.91 14.53 8.33
N GLY A 13 -44.44 14.52 7.11
CA GLY A 13 -43.64 14.63 5.89
C GLY A 13 -42.88 15.96 5.79
N PHE A 14 -43.51 17.06 6.19
CA PHE A 14 -42.85 18.37 6.22
C PHE A 14 -41.70 18.43 7.24
N VAL A 15 -41.91 17.90 8.44
CA VAL A 15 -40.87 17.82 9.48
C VAL A 15 -39.73 16.89 9.06
N ALA A 16 -40.04 15.77 8.42
CA ALA A 16 -39.04 14.84 7.89
C ALA A 16 -38.16 15.51 6.84
N ASN A 17 -38.76 16.24 5.88
CA ASN A 17 -38.02 16.95 4.84
C ASN A 17 -37.14 18.07 5.43
N LEU A 18 -37.64 18.81 6.43
CA LEU A 18 -36.81 19.81 7.13
C LEU A 18 -35.63 19.15 7.85
N ALA A 19 -35.87 18.06 8.58
CA ALA A 19 -34.84 17.32 9.27
C ALA A 19 -33.78 16.79 8.29
N GLU A 20 -34.18 16.34 7.10
CA GLU A 20 -33.26 15.87 6.05
C GLU A 20 -32.38 17.01 5.52
N ILE A 21 -32.95 18.20 5.27
CA ILE A 21 -32.18 19.38 4.87
C ILE A 21 -31.18 19.78 5.97
N PHE A 22 -31.61 19.78 7.24
CA PHE A 22 -30.73 20.07 8.37
C PHE A 22 -29.63 19.02 8.53
N ALA A 23 -29.95 17.73 8.41
CA ALA A 23 -28.98 16.64 8.48
C ALA A 23 -27.96 16.74 7.34
N GLY A 24 -28.41 17.01 6.12
CA GLY A 24 -27.54 17.27 4.98
C GLY A 24 -26.64 18.48 5.19
N GLY A 25 -27.19 19.58 5.73
CA GLY A 25 -26.43 20.77 6.10
C GLY A 25 -25.35 20.51 7.16
N ILE A 26 -25.69 19.75 8.21
CA ILE A 26 -24.73 19.33 9.25
C ILE A 26 -23.64 18.42 8.66
N ALA A 27 -24.00 17.49 7.78
CA ALA A 27 -23.03 16.60 7.13
C ALA A 27 -22.04 17.37 6.25
N ILE A 28 -22.53 18.32 5.43
CA ILE A 28 -21.69 19.20 4.62
C ILE A 28 -20.78 20.05 5.52
N TYR A 29 -21.34 20.64 6.57
CA TYR A 29 -20.59 21.45 7.52
C TYR A 29 -19.47 20.66 8.21
N LEU A 30 -19.77 19.46 8.70
CA LEU A 30 -18.78 18.56 9.29
C LEU A 30 -17.72 18.15 8.28
N PHE A 31 -18.10 17.85 7.04
CA PHE A 31 -17.14 17.51 5.99
C PHE A 31 -16.15 18.66 5.76
N PHE A 32 -16.61 19.90 5.62
CA PHE A 32 -15.71 21.04 5.42
C PHE A 32 -14.83 21.34 6.64
N MET A 33 -15.39 21.24 7.85
CA MET A 33 -14.68 21.55 9.08
C MET A 33 -13.68 20.46 9.50
N LYS A 34 -13.98 19.19 9.18
CA LYS A 34 -13.15 18.02 9.50
C LYS A 34 -12.38 17.44 8.31
N ARG A 35 -12.44 18.09 7.14
CA ARG A 35 -11.71 17.66 5.93
C ARG A 35 -10.23 17.39 6.20
N HIS A 36 -9.61 18.23 7.04
CA HIS A 36 -8.19 18.10 7.37
C HIS A 36 -7.91 16.81 8.15
N ASP A 37 -8.72 16.53 9.17
CA ASP A 37 -8.61 15.31 9.99
C ASP A 37 -8.85 14.06 9.12
N ILE A 38 -9.84 14.11 8.22
CA ILE A 38 -10.14 13.02 7.29
C ILE A 38 -8.94 12.78 6.35
N MET A 39 -8.40 13.83 5.74
CA MET A 39 -7.23 13.72 4.85
C MET A 39 -5.99 13.23 5.59
N SER A 40 -5.81 13.63 6.85
CA SER A 40 -4.72 13.14 7.71
C SER A 40 -4.82 11.63 7.94
N ILE A 41 -6.01 11.12 8.26
CA ILE A 41 -6.24 9.67 8.42
C ILE A 41 -5.98 8.91 7.11
N PHE A 42 -6.43 9.44 5.97
CA PHE A 42 -6.16 8.81 4.68
C PHE A 42 -4.66 8.77 4.36
N ASN A 43 -3.94 9.86 4.61
CA ASN A 43 -2.49 9.91 4.43
C ASN A 43 -1.78 8.92 5.38
N TRP A 44 -2.19 8.86 6.64
CA TRP A 44 -1.69 7.90 7.60
C TRP A 44 -1.93 6.46 7.15
N LEU A 45 -3.15 6.15 6.69
CA LEU A 45 -3.50 4.81 6.20
C LEU A 45 -2.69 4.42 4.97
N LYS A 46 -2.51 5.35 4.02
CA LYS A 46 -1.68 5.13 2.84
C LYS A 46 -0.23 4.83 3.23
N ASN A 47 0.34 5.63 4.14
CA ASN A 47 1.71 5.44 4.62
C ASN A 47 1.87 4.14 5.41
N TYR A 48 0.88 3.80 6.23
CA TYR A 48 0.85 2.54 6.96
C TYR A 48 0.82 1.33 6.01
N SER A 49 -0.05 1.38 4.98
CA SER A 49 -0.10 0.34 3.94
C SER A 49 1.24 0.21 3.22
N PHE A 50 1.90 1.32 2.91
CA PHE A 50 3.23 1.30 2.28
C PHE A 50 4.28 0.65 3.19
N LYS A 51 4.32 1.02 4.47
CA LYS A 51 5.23 0.41 5.46
C LYS A 51 4.99 -1.09 5.62
N MET A 52 3.72 -1.51 5.61
CA MET A 52 3.37 -2.92 5.66
C MET A 52 3.95 -3.69 4.46
N THR A 53 3.80 -3.15 3.24
CA THR A 53 4.39 -3.75 2.03
C THR A 53 5.92 -3.83 2.12
N LEU A 54 6.59 -2.77 2.58
CA LEU A 54 8.04 -2.81 2.79
C LEU A 54 8.45 -3.86 3.82
N GLY A 55 7.69 -4.05 4.89
CA GLY A 55 7.90 -5.09 5.89
C GLY A 55 7.79 -6.50 5.31
N GLU A 56 6.76 -6.75 4.50
CA GLU A 56 6.58 -8.03 3.80
C GLU A 56 7.72 -8.33 2.83
N LEU A 57 8.13 -7.34 2.03
CA LEU A 57 9.26 -7.47 1.11
C LEU A 57 10.55 -7.80 1.87
N ASN A 58 10.83 -7.10 2.97
CA ASN A 58 11.99 -7.38 3.82
C ASN A 58 11.94 -8.79 4.41
N SER A 59 10.77 -9.30 4.79
CA SER A 59 10.61 -10.68 5.26
C SER A 59 10.92 -11.70 4.15
N LYS A 60 10.43 -11.48 2.92
CA LYS A 60 10.73 -12.34 1.76
C LYS A 60 12.23 -12.32 1.42
N ILE A 61 12.87 -11.16 1.49
CA ILE A 61 14.32 -10.99 1.32
C ILE A 61 15.09 -11.79 2.37
N ALA A 62 14.69 -11.72 3.65
CA ALA A 62 15.32 -12.50 4.72
C ALA A 62 15.21 -14.01 4.44
N LYS A 63 14.04 -14.49 4.01
CA LYS A 63 13.86 -15.90 3.62
C LYS A 63 14.80 -16.33 2.50
N ILE A 64 15.03 -15.49 1.49
CA ILE A 64 16.00 -15.78 0.42
C ILE A 64 17.43 -15.94 0.97
N GLN A 65 17.79 -15.17 2.00
CA GLN A 65 19.14 -15.26 2.59
C GLN A 65 19.37 -16.59 3.31
N ASP A 66 18.32 -17.15 3.92
CA ASP A 66 18.37 -18.42 4.64
C ASP A 66 18.45 -19.64 3.69
N LEU A 67 18.01 -19.50 2.45
CA LEU A 67 18.04 -20.55 1.41
C LEU A 67 19.40 -20.61 0.70
N LYS A 68 19.80 -21.79 0.21
CA LYS A 68 21.04 -22.03 -0.55
C LYS A 68 20.74 -22.30 -2.03
N ALA A 69 21.24 -21.43 -2.89
CA ALA A 69 21.14 -21.52 -4.34
C ALA A 69 21.82 -22.76 -4.94
N GLY A 70 22.71 -23.42 -4.19
CA GLY A 70 23.36 -24.68 -4.60
C GLY A 70 22.49 -25.94 -4.41
N VAL A 71 21.40 -25.85 -3.64
CA VAL A 71 20.45 -26.97 -3.44
C VAL A 71 19.30 -26.80 -4.41
N LYS A 72 19.06 -27.76 -5.30
CA LYS A 72 18.07 -27.64 -6.39
C LYS A 72 16.64 -27.31 -5.90
N LEU A 73 16.24 -27.83 -4.75
CA LEU A 73 14.92 -27.54 -4.16
C LEU A 73 14.83 -26.09 -3.69
N GLU A 74 15.82 -25.66 -2.90
CA GLU A 74 15.92 -24.30 -2.37
C GLU A 74 16.14 -23.26 -3.48
N HIS A 75 16.82 -23.65 -4.57
CA HIS A 75 16.98 -22.82 -5.76
C HIS A 75 15.62 -22.44 -6.37
N ASN A 76 14.72 -23.42 -6.56
CA ASN A 76 13.39 -23.15 -7.06
C ASN A 76 12.58 -22.27 -6.11
N GLU A 77 12.75 -22.48 -4.80
CA GLU A 77 12.11 -21.64 -3.79
C GLU A 77 12.62 -20.19 -3.85
N ILE A 78 13.92 -19.98 -3.99
CA ILE A 78 14.52 -18.65 -4.19
C ILE A 78 13.92 -17.97 -5.43
N VAL A 79 13.83 -18.68 -6.55
CA VAL A 79 13.25 -18.16 -7.80
C VAL A 79 11.78 -17.77 -7.61
N ASN A 80 10.98 -18.61 -6.93
CA ASN A 80 9.58 -18.31 -6.65
C ASN A 80 9.44 -17.07 -5.76
N ILE A 81 10.26 -16.94 -4.71
CA ILE A 81 10.21 -15.77 -3.83
C ILE A 81 10.64 -14.51 -4.61
N PHE A 82 11.63 -14.60 -5.51
CA PHE A 82 11.99 -13.48 -6.38
C PHE A 82 10.86 -13.10 -7.35
N HIS A 83 10.14 -14.05 -7.94
CA HIS A 83 8.97 -13.76 -8.77
C HIS A 83 7.87 -13.04 -7.98
N ASP A 84 7.58 -13.50 -6.76
CA ASP A 84 6.63 -12.83 -5.87
C ASP A 84 7.05 -11.39 -5.57
N ILE A 85 8.33 -11.18 -5.23
CA ILE A 85 8.90 -9.86 -4.97
C ILE A 85 8.73 -8.97 -6.20
N VAL A 86 9.12 -9.45 -7.39
CA VAL A 86 8.98 -8.71 -8.66
C VAL A 86 7.51 -8.33 -8.90
N GLY A 87 6.58 -9.25 -8.69
CA GLY A 87 5.15 -8.98 -8.82
C GLY A 87 4.65 -7.89 -7.87
N GLN A 88 5.10 -7.91 -6.60
CA GLN A 88 4.75 -6.87 -5.63
C GLN A 88 5.36 -5.50 -5.97
N LEU A 89 6.61 -5.48 -6.45
CA LEU A 89 7.29 -4.24 -6.86
C LEU A 89 6.60 -3.60 -8.07
N GLN A 90 6.28 -4.40 -9.10
CA GLN A 90 5.61 -3.92 -10.31
C GLN A 90 4.15 -3.53 -10.06
N GLY A 91 3.46 -4.25 -9.17
CA GLY A 91 2.06 -4.01 -8.82
C GLY A 91 1.82 -2.75 -7.97
N ASN A 92 2.87 -2.18 -7.36
CA ASN A 92 2.76 -0.98 -6.54
C ASN A 92 3.34 0.24 -7.27
N PRO A 93 2.54 1.25 -7.65
CA PRO A 93 3.03 2.46 -8.34
C PRO A 93 4.13 3.21 -7.60
N HIS A 94 4.15 3.14 -6.25
CA HIS A 94 5.17 3.77 -5.42
C HIS A 94 6.50 3.01 -5.39
N LEU A 95 6.52 1.74 -5.82
CA LEU A 95 7.71 0.90 -5.86
C LEU A 95 8.19 0.63 -7.29
N CYS A 96 7.28 0.62 -8.26
CA CYS A 96 7.55 0.20 -9.64
C CYS A 96 8.67 1.04 -10.30
N GLU A 97 8.54 2.37 -10.29
CA GLU A 97 9.54 3.28 -10.87
C GLU A 97 10.87 3.23 -10.10
N PRO A 98 10.90 3.44 -8.77
CA PRO A 98 12.16 3.46 -8.03
C PRO A 98 12.92 2.13 -8.02
N CYS A 99 12.19 1.00 -8.03
CA CYS A 99 12.79 -0.33 -8.03
C CYS A 99 12.97 -0.91 -9.44
N LYS A 100 12.70 -0.16 -10.51
CA LYS A 100 12.71 -0.69 -11.87
C LYS A 100 14.05 -1.35 -12.23
N ALA A 101 15.16 -0.66 -11.97
CA ALA A 101 16.50 -1.16 -12.30
C ALA A 101 16.83 -2.50 -11.61
N ILE A 102 16.50 -2.66 -10.32
CA ILE A 102 16.74 -3.91 -9.60
C ILE A 102 15.73 -4.99 -9.99
N THR A 103 14.48 -4.61 -10.29
CA THR A 103 13.43 -5.52 -10.77
C THR A 103 13.81 -6.14 -12.11
N ASP A 104 14.34 -5.34 -13.04
CA ASP A 104 14.81 -5.80 -14.34
C ASP A 104 15.99 -6.77 -14.19
N LYS A 105 16.98 -6.43 -13.34
CA LYS A 105 18.12 -7.33 -13.03
C LYS A 105 17.68 -8.66 -12.42
N ILE A 106 16.76 -8.63 -11.45
CA ILE A 106 16.21 -9.85 -10.84
C ILE A 106 15.52 -10.69 -11.90
N THR A 107 14.66 -10.07 -12.71
CA THR A 107 13.91 -10.73 -13.78
C THR A 107 14.87 -11.38 -14.78
N GLU A 108 15.87 -10.66 -15.28
CA GLU A 108 16.88 -11.21 -16.20
C GLU A 108 17.61 -12.41 -15.58
N THR A 109 17.94 -12.32 -14.29
CA THR A 109 18.65 -13.38 -13.56
C THR A 109 17.82 -14.64 -13.37
N ILE A 110 16.53 -14.52 -13.02
CA ILE A 110 15.66 -15.67 -12.76
C ILE A 110 15.08 -16.29 -14.03
N THR A 111 14.98 -15.52 -15.12
CA THR A 111 14.44 -16.00 -16.41
C THR A 111 15.50 -16.72 -17.24
N THR A 112 16.78 -16.44 -17.01
CA THR A 112 17.89 -17.07 -17.74
C THR A 112 18.26 -18.41 -17.10
N PRO A 113 18.43 -19.52 -17.85
CA PRO A 113 18.80 -20.84 -17.32
C PRO A 113 20.22 -20.94 -16.73
N LYS A 114 20.96 -19.83 -16.63
CA LYS A 114 22.22 -19.79 -15.88
C LYS A 114 21.88 -19.93 -14.41
N GLN A 115 22.42 -20.97 -13.76
CA GLN A 115 22.21 -21.22 -12.34
C GLN A 115 22.52 -19.95 -11.54
N LEU A 116 21.48 -19.33 -10.96
CA LEU A 116 21.62 -18.33 -9.90
C LEU A 116 22.68 -18.82 -8.91
N THR A 117 23.82 -18.14 -8.88
CA THR A 117 24.89 -18.48 -7.95
C THR A 117 24.64 -17.83 -6.60
N GLU A 118 25.27 -18.36 -5.54
CA GLU A 118 25.25 -17.74 -4.22
C GLU A 118 25.74 -16.27 -4.24
N GLY A 119 26.75 -15.97 -5.06
CA GLY A 119 27.24 -14.60 -5.22
C GLY A 119 26.19 -13.67 -5.82
N MET A 120 25.52 -14.12 -6.89
CA MET A 120 24.44 -13.37 -7.53
C MET A 120 23.25 -13.16 -6.60
N LYS A 121 22.83 -14.23 -5.90
CA LYS A 121 21.78 -14.17 -4.87
C LYS A 121 22.12 -13.07 -3.86
N ARG A 122 23.29 -13.15 -3.22
CA ARG A 122 23.72 -12.18 -2.19
C ARG A 122 23.76 -10.75 -2.74
N GLY A 123 24.27 -10.56 -3.96
CA GLY A 123 24.29 -9.26 -4.63
C GLY A 123 22.90 -8.68 -4.81
N LEU A 124 22.00 -9.42 -5.45
CA LEU A 124 20.61 -9.00 -5.68
C LEU A 124 19.86 -8.72 -4.38
N THR A 125 20.02 -9.58 -3.38
CA THR A 125 19.36 -9.38 -2.08
C THR A 125 19.88 -8.15 -1.35
N SER A 126 21.18 -7.83 -1.45
CA SER A 126 21.78 -6.66 -0.81
C SER A 126 21.37 -5.36 -1.52
N GLU A 127 21.41 -5.36 -2.85
CA GLU A 127 20.98 -4.21 -3.67
C GLU A 127 19.49 -3.92 -3.47
N LEU A 128 18.64 -4.95 -3.48
CA LEU A 128 17.20 -4.80 -3.22
C LEU A 128 16.94 -4.26 -1.81
N LYS A 129 17.65 -4.78 -0.79
CA LYS A 129 17.50 -4.32 0.60
C LYS A 129 17.88 -2.84 0.74
N GLU A 130 18.96 -2.39 0.12
CA GLU A 130 19.36 -0.98 0.17
C GLU A 130 18.37 -0.09 -0.59
N THR A 131 17.86 -0.55 -1.73
CA THR A 131 16.82 0.15 -2.49
C THR A 131 15.56 0.37 -1.65
N LEU A 132 15.07 -0.67 -0.97
CA LEU A 132 13.90 -0.56 -0.09
C LEU A 132 14.16 0.32 1.14
N LYS A 133 15.37 0.30 1.69
CA LYS A 133 15.76 1.17 2.80
C LYS A 133 15.75 2.65 2.39
N ASN A 134 16.22 2.98 1.19
CA ASN A 134 16.16 4.35 0.68
C ASN A 134 14.71 4.82 0.51
N LEU A 135 13.82 3.93 0.05
CA LEU A 135 12.39 4.23 -0.07
C LEU A 135 11.70 4.43 1.28
N ASP A 136 12.08 3.69 2.31
CA ASP A 136 11.56 3.89 3.67
C ASP A 136 11.99 5.26 4.22
N LEU A 137 13.24 5.67 3.99
CA LEU A 137 13.76 6.99 4.38
C LEU A 137 13.04 8.12 3.63
N ASP A 138 12.85 7.99 2.31
CA ASP A 138 12.11 8.97 1.52
C ASP A 138 10.65 9.08 1.97
N SER A 139 10.01 7.95 2.31
CA SER A 139 8.66 7.96 2.87
C SER A 139 8.60 8.60 4.26
N TYR A 140 9.64 8.44 5.07
CA TYR A 140 9.74 9.05 6.39
C TYR A 140 9.94 10.57 6.32
N ASP A 141 10.78 11.04 5.39
CA ASP A 141 10.99 12.48 5.15
C ASP A 141 9.72 13.19 4.68
N ASN A 142 8.92 12.52 3.83
CA ASN A 142 7.62 13.04 3.40
C ASN A 142 6.60 13.09 4.55
N PHE A 143 6.71 12.23 5.55
CA PHE A 143 5.87 12.27 6.75
C PHE A 143 6.22 13.48 7.64
N THR A 144 7.51 13.73 7.87
CA THR A 144 7.96 14.82 8.77
C THR A 144 7.81 16.21 8.15
N LYS A 145 7.88 16.34 6.81
CA LYS A 145 7.67 17.63 6.12
C LYS A 145 6.21 18.05 6.03
N GLY A 146 5.25 17.15 6.23
CA GLY A 146 3.81 17.46 6.27
C GLY A 146 3.34 18.15 7.56
N GLU A 147 4.21 18.27 8.57
CA GLU A 147 3.91 18.91 9.86
C GLU A 147 4.47 20.35 9.98
N ARG A 148 4.84 21.00 8.86
CA ARG A 148 5.26 22.42 8.84
C ARG A 148 4.41 23.28 7.92
#